data_AF-A0A151M3M2-F1
#
_entry.id   AF-A0A151M3M2-F1
#
_cell.length_a   1.000
_cell.length_b   1.000
_cell.length_c   1.000
_cell.angle_alpha   90.00
_cell.angle_beta   90.00
_cell.angle_gamma   90.00
#
_symmetry.space_group_name_H-M   'P 1'
#
loop_
_entity.id
_entity.type
_entity.pdbx_description
1 polymer ?
#
loop_
_entity_poly.entity_id
_entity_poly.type
_entity_poly.pdbx_seq_one_letter_code
_entity_poly.pdbx_strand_id
1 'polypeptide(L)'
;MGFHRCKDALDLQAERFHGRTKVFPEKNGNVSLQLRDVTLNDTGTYHVYLFYHNCKPIERTFRLTVTEKPAERNSEVKGRWIAAVIVPVLILVGIIIYYLKRRQEEENRR
;
A
#
# COMPACT_ATOMS: atom_id res chain seq x y z
N MET A 1 28.03 -1.27 31.65
CA MET A 1 27.15 -0.09 31.54
C MET A 1 25.73 -0.55 31.25
N GLY A 2 24.76 -0.25 32.12
CA GLY A 2 23.35 -0.61 31.92
C GLY A 2 22.59 0.55 31.29
N PHE A 3 21.92 0.31 30.16
CA PHE A 3 21.02 1.28 29.54
C PHE A 3 19.70 1.32 30.34
N HIS A 4 19.39 2.44 30.99
CA HIS A 4 18.15 2.62 31.74
C HIS A 4 17.01 3.11 30.85
N ARG A 5 16.01 2.24 30.66
CA ARG A 5 14.57 2.51 30.53
C ARG A 5 14.18 3.68 29.60
N CYS A 6 14.16 3.45 28.28
CA CYS A 6 13.28 4.18 27.36
C CYS A 6 11.83 3.76 27.65
N LYS A 7 11.19 4.41 28.63
CA LYS A 7 9.73 4.48 28.69
C LYS A 7 9.28 5.70 27.90
N ASP A 8 8.15 5.60 27.22
CA ASP A 8 7.51 6.75 26.60
C ASP A 8 7.31 7.82 27.67
N ALA A 9 7.88 9.01 27.45
CA ALA A 9 7.68 10.16 28.33
C ALA A 9 6.30 10.78 28.03
N LEU A 10 5.26 10.02 28.37
CA LEU A 10 3.86 10.33 28.05
C LEU A 10 3.41 11.69 28.60
N ASP A 11 4.01 12.14 29.70
CA ASP A 11 3.67 13.39 30.38
C ASP A 11 4.07 14.65 29.58
N LEU A 12 5.06 14.53 28.69
CA LEU A 12 5.51 15.62 27.82
C LEU A 12 4.96 15.49 26.39
N GLN A 13 4.26 14.40 26.11
CA GLN A 13 3.71 14.15 24.78
C GLN A 13 2.43 14.96 24.59
N ALA A 14 2.34 15.66 23.46
CA ALA A 14 1.12 16.34 23.06
C ALA A 14 -0.05 15.35 22.92
N GLU A 15 -1.22 15.75 23.43
CA GLU A 15 -2.43 14.92 23.53
C GLU A 15 -2.80 14.25 22.19
N ARG A 16 -2.59 14.93 21.06
CA ARG A 16 -2.87 14.39 19.70
C ARG A 16 -2.10 13.10 19.34
N PHE A 17 -1.09 12.75 20.12
CA PHE A 17 -0.24 11.57 19.91
C PHE A 17 -0.44 10.47 20.96
N HIS A 18 -1.24 10.73 22.00
CA HIS A 18 -1.54 9.74 23.04
C HIS A 18 -2.18 8.49 22.42
N GLY A 19 -1.71 7.31 22.83
CA GLY A 19 -2.17 6.02 22.32
C GLY A 19 -1.75 5.69 20.88
N ARG A 20 -1.18 6.64 20.14
CA ARG A 20 -0.77 6.47 18.74
C ARG A 20 0.72 6.22 18.59
N THR A 21 1.51 6.42 19.64
CA THR A 21 2.97 6.28 19.59
C THR A 21 3.46 5.05 20.35
N LYS A 22 4.60 4.51 19.90
CA LYS A 22 5.31 3.44 20.59
C LYS A 22 6.81 3.52 20.29
N VAL A 23 7.65 3.55 21.33
CA VAL A 23 9.11 3.49 21.19
C VAL A 23 9.61 2.04 21.23
N PHE A 24 10.58 1.74 20.37
CA PHE A 24 11.27 0.45 20.27
C PHE A 24 12.77 0.65 20.51
N PRO A 25 13.29 0.30 21.69
CA PRO A 25 14.72 0.34 21.96
C PRO A 25 15.43 -0.84 21.28
N GLU A 26 16.56 -0.58 20.62
CA GLU A 26 17.43 -1.60 20.03
C GLU A 26 18.72 -1.78 20.84
N LYS A 27 19.30 -2.98 20.78
CA LYS A 27 20.48 -3.35 21.59
C LYS A 27 21.78 -2.62 21.19
N ASN A 28 21.82 -2.03 20.01
CA ASN A 28 22.96 -1.31 19.43
C ASN A 28 22.96 0.20 19.75
N GLY A 29 22.01 0.67 20.57
CA GLY A 29 21.85 2.10 20.86
C GLY A 29 20.96 2.83 19.86
N ASN A 30 20.36 2.13 18.88
CA ASN A 30 19.31 2.71 18.06
C ASN A 30 17.99 2.73 18.83
N VAL A 31 17.13 3.67 18.45
CA VAL A 31 15.77 3.81 18.96
C VAL A 31 14.86 4.13 17.80
N SER A 32 13.80 3.35 17.65
CA SER A 32 12.78 3.55 16.61
C SER A 32 11.47 4.02 17.25
N LEU A 33 10.78 4.98 16.62
CA LEU A 33 9.47 5.47 17.04
C LEU A 33 8.42 5.11 15.98
N GLN A 34 7.33 4.45 16.39
CA GLN A 34 6.17 4.23 15.55
C GLN A 34 5.09 5.27 15.87
N LEU A 35 4.49 5.85 14.83
CA LEU A 35 3.25 6.63 14.88
C LEU A 35 2.16 5.86 14.12
N ARG A 36 1.03 5.58 14.77
CA ARG A 36 -0.12 4.85 14.24
C ARG A 36 -1.23 5.80 13.81
N ASP A 37 -2.10 5.29 12.94
CA ASP A 37 -3.30 5.99 12.45
C ASP A 37 -2.94 7.37 11.90
N VAL A 38 -1.94 7.42 11.03
CA VAL A 38 -1.39 8.66 10.47
C VAL A 38 -2.43 9.37 9.61
N THR A 39 -2.60 10.66 9.83
CA THR A 39 -3.54 11.56 9.18
C THR A 39 -2.80 12.72 8.51
N LEU A 40 -3.48 13.48 7.65
CA LEU A 40 -2.89 14.68 7.03
C LEU A 40 -2.40 15.71 8.08
N ASN A 41 -3.06 15.78 9.24
CA ASN A 41 -2.71 16.69 10.35
C ASN A 41 -1.43 16.32 11.09
N ASP A 42 -0.87 15.13 10.83
CA ASP A 42 0.41 14.71 11.36
C ASP A 42 1.59 15.23 10.52
N THR A 43 1.32 15.84 9.35
CA THR A 43 2.32 16.57 8.58
C THR A 43 2.95 17.67 9.44
N GLY A 44 4.27 17.74 9.46
CA GLY A 44 5.00 18.73 10.24
C GLY A 44 6.44 18.36 10.53
N THR A 45 7.05 19.16 11.39
CA THR A 45 8.42 18.99 11.85
C THR A 45 8.42 18.39 13.25
N TYR A 46 9.14 17.29 13.42
CA TYR A 46 9.26 16.53 14.65
C TYR A 46 10.65 16.69 15.23
N HIS A 47 10.74 16.97 16.53
CA HIS A 47 11.99 17.09 17.26
C HIS A 47 12.18 15.87 18.17
N VAL A 48 13.38 15.30 18.15
CA VAL A 48 13.78 14.18 18.99
C VAL A 48 14.94 14.65 19.85
N TYR A 49 14.80 14.44 21.16
CA TYR A 49 15.82 14.79 22.15
C TYR A 49 16.38 13.52 22.80
N LEU A 50 17.68 13.29 22.64
CA LEU A 50 18.39 12.18 23.26
C LEU A 50 19.20 12.70 24.44
N PHE A 51 18.90 12.21 25.63
CA PHE A 51 19.55 12.61 26.87
C PHE A 51 20.57 11.55 27.31
N TYR A 52 21.85 11.94 27.36
CA TYR A 52 22.93 11.13 27.94
C TYR A 52 23.37 11.76 29.26
N HIS A 53 23.71 10.96 30.27
CA HIS A 53 24.12 11.45 31.59
C HIS A 53 25.24 12.49 31.47
N ASN A 54 25.01 13.70 32.00
CA ASN A 54 25.95 14.83 32.06
C ASN A 54 26.44 15.39 30.71
N CYS A 55 25.74 15.11 29.61
CA CYS A 55 26.01 15.73 28.31
C CYS A 55 24.86 16.64 27.87
N LYS A 56 25.16 17.61 26.98
CA LYS A 56 24.11 18.37 26.31
C LYS A 56 23.22 17.40 25.52
N PRO A 57 21.87 17.58 25.52
CA PRO A 57 20.98 16.74 24.75
C PRO A 57 21.33 16.79 23.27
N ILE A 58 21.28 15.65 22.59
CA ILE A 58 21.38 15.61 21.13
C ILE A 58 19.98 15.84 20.58
N GLU A 59 19.83 16.88 19.77
CA GLU A 59 18.59 17.18 19.07
C GLU A 59 18.65 16.67 17.62
N ARG A 60 17.55 16.06 17.16
CA ARG A 60 17.36 15.64 15.77
C ARG A 60 16.00 16.09 15.28
N THR A 61 15.96 16.53 14.03
CA THR A 61 14.74 17.06 13.42
C THR A 61 14.34 16.20 12.22
N PHE A 62 13.06 15.84 12.15
CA PHE A 62 12.47 15.05 11.07
C PHE A 62 11.30 15.79 10.45
N ARG A 63 11.22 15.84 9.12
CA ARG A 63 10.07 16.41 8.41
C ARG A 63 9.19 15.29 7.88
N LEU A 64 7.97 15.21 8.41
CA LEU A 64 6.96 14.27 7.95
C LEU A 64 5.99 14.99 7.02
N THR A 65 5.73 14.43 5.84
CA THR A 65 4.71 14.91 4.90
C THR A 65 3.78 13.76 4.59
N VAL A 66 2.51 13.91 4.95
CA VAL A 66 1.47 12.91 4.69
C VAL A 66 0.68 13.36 3.48
N THR A 67 0.60 12.49 2.47
CA THR A 67 -0.12 12.74 1.22
C THR A 67 -1.21 11.71 1.05
N GLU A 68 -2.35 12.12 0.50
CA GLU A 68 -3.37 11.15 0.09
C GLU A 68 -2.81 10.24 -1.01
N LYS A 69 -3.16 8.96 -0.96
CA LYS A 69 -2.85 8.05 -2.07
C LYS A 69 -3.55 8.62 -3.31
N PRO A 70 -2.84 8.86 -4.42
CA PRO A 70 -3.51 9.30 -5.63
C PRO A 70 -4.56 8.25 -5.99
N ALA A 71 -5.77 8.70 -6.36
CA ALA A 71 -6.83 7.81 -6.76
C ALA A 71 -6.29 6.83 -7.81
N GLU A 72 -6.19 5.56 -7.43
CA GLU A 72 -5.85 4.48 -8.35
C GLU A 72 -6.98 4.45 -9.38
N ARG A 73 -6.74 5.08 -10.53
CA ARG A 73 -7.62 4.98 -11.69
C ARG A 73 -7.59 3.51 -12.08
N ASN A 74 -8.57 2.75 -11.58
CA ASN A 74 -8.84 1.40 -12.01
C ASN A 74 -8.93 1.44 -13.53
N SER A 75 -7.87 1.01 -14.20
CA SER A 75 -7.83 0.89 -15.65
C SER A 75 -8.72 -0.30 -15.99
N GLU A 76 -10.00 0.01 -16.17
CA GLU A 76 -11.07 -0.87 -16.63
C GLU A 76 -10.84 -1.25 -18.11
N VAL A 77 -9.68 -1.86 -18.39
CA VAL A 77 -9.33 -2.39 -19.72
C VAL A 77 -9.40 -3.93 -19.70
N LYS A 78 -9.52 -4.55 -18.52
CA LYS A 78 -9.54 -6.01 -18.35
C LYS A 78 -10.74 -6.69 -19.03
N GLY A 79 -11.87 -5.99 -19.21
CA GLY A 79 -13.06 -6.54 -19.88
C GLY A 79 -13.08 -6.40 -21.41
N ARG A 80 -12.30 -5.47 -21.99
CA ARG A 80 -12.42 -5.13 -23.42
C ARG A 80 -11.79 -6.18 -24.34
N TRP A 81 -10.74 -6.87 -23.88
CA TRP A 81 -10.10 -7.95 -24.62
C TRP A 81 -10.95 -9.22 -24.69
N ILE A 82 -11.79 -9.48 -23.68
CA ILE A 82 -12.63 -10.69 -23.63
C ILE A 82 -13.66 -10.65 -24.77
N ALA A 83 -14.32 -9.52 -25.00
CA ALA A 83 -15.26 -9.35 -26.11
C ALA A 83 -14.59 -9.45 -27.48
N ALA A 84 -13.36 -8.94 -27.61
CA ALA A 84 -12.60 -8.96 -28.87
C ALA A 84 -12.14 -10.37 -29.30
N VAL A 85 -12.03 -11.34 -28.38
CA VAL A 85 -11.62 -12.72 -28.68
C VAL A 85 -12.82 -13.66 -28.85
N ILE A 86 -13.87 -13.51 -28.04
CA ILE A 86 -15.03 -14.41 -28.09
C ILE A 86 -15.81 -14.26 -29.40
N VAL A 87 -16.02 -13.03 -29.86
CA VAL A 87 -16.83 -12.77 -31.07
C VAL A 87 -16.21 -13.42 -32.33
N PRO A 88 -14.91 -13.25 -32.64
CA PRO A 88 -14.29 -13.96 -33.77
C PRO A 88 -14.36 -15.48 -33.66
N VAL A 89 -14.20 -16.05 -32.46
CA VAL A 89 -14.27 -17.51 -32.24
C VAL A 89 -15.67 -18.04 -32.54
N LEU A 90 -16.73 -17.36 -32.08
CA LEU A 90 -18.11 -17.75 -32.38
C LEU A 90 -18.43 -17.67 -33.87
N ILE A 91 -17.90 -16.66 -34.57
CA ILE A 91 -18.03 -16.52 -36.02
C ILE A 91 -17.35 -17.69 -36.73
N LEU A 92 -16.10 -18.03 -36.37
CA LEU A 92 -15.36 -19.15 -36.95
C LEU A 92 -16.06 -20.48 -36.71
N VAL A 93 -16.56 -20.73 -35.49
CA VAL A 93 -17.33 -21.94 -35.17
C VAL A 93 -18.61 -22.01 -36.00
N GLY A 94 -19.35 -20.89 -36.13
CA GLY A 94 -20.54 -20.81 -36.97
C GLY A 94 -20.25 -21.11 -38.45
N ILE A 95 -19.14 -20.58 -38.98
CA ILE A 95 -18.67 -20.86 -40.34
C ILE A 95 -18.33 -22.35 -40.50
N ILE A 96 -17.60 -22.94 -39.56
CA ILE A 96 -17.27 -24.38 -39.59
C ILE A 96 -18.54 -25.22 -39.58
N ILE A 97 -19.48 -24.95 -38.67
CA ILE A 97 -20.75 -25.66 -38.58
C ILE A 97 -21.55 -25.52 -39.88
N TYR A 98 -21.60 -24.32 -40.47
CA TYR A 98 -22.27 -24.08 -41.74
C TYR A 98 -21.70 -24.96 -42.86
N TYR A 99 -20.37 -25.01 -43.00
CA TYR A 99 -19.73 -25.84 -44.02
C TYR A 99 -19.94 -27.34 -43.78
N LEU A 100 -19.86 -27.79 -42.53
CA LEU A 100 -20.09 -29.19 -42.18
C LEU A 100 -21.54 -29.62 -42.45
N LYS A 101 -22.51 -28.77 -42.09
CA LYS A 101 -23.94 -29.02 -42.38
C LYS A 101 -24.20 -29.05 -43.88
N ARG A 102 -23.67 -28.07 -44.63
CA ARG A 102 -23.83 -28.00 -46.08
C ARG A 102 -23.26 -29.23 -46.78
N ARG A 103 -22.13 -29.74 -46.32
CA ARG A 103 -21.55 -30.99 -46.85
C ARG A 103 -22.46 -32.19 -46.62
N GLN A 104 -23.06 -32.30 -45.43
CA GLN A 104 -24.03 -33.36 -45.14
C GLN A 104 -25.29 -33.26 -46.00
N GLU A 105 -25.77 -32.05 -46.30
CA GLU A 105 -26.91 -31.86 -47.23
C GLU A 105 -26.56 -32.24 -48.68
N GLU A 106 -25.30 -32.06 -49.10
CA GLU A 106 -24.83 -32.51 -50.42
C GLU A 106 -24.62 -34.03 -50.47
N GLU A 107 -24.20 -34.66 -49.36
CA GLU A 107 -24.09 -36.12 -49.22
C GLU A 107 -25.47 -36.79 -49.09
N ASN A 108 -26.43 -36.24 -48.33
CA ASN A 108 -27.81 -36.75 -48.21
C ASN A 108 -28.69 -36.53 -49.46
N ARG A 109 -28.28 -35.63 -50.36
CA ARG A 109 -29.00 -35.33 -51.61
C ARG A 109 -28.45 -36.13 -52.80
N ARG A 110 -27.42 -36.96 -52.60
CA ARG A 110 -26.92 -37.97 -53.53
C ARG A 110 -27.46 -39.34 -53.16
#